data_AF-A0A7J9FRZ0-F1
#
_entry.id   AF-A0A7J9FRZ0-F1
#
_cell.length_a   1.000
_cell.length_b   1.000
_cell.length_c   1.000
_cell.angle_alpha   90.00
_cell.angle_beta   90.00
_cell.angle_gamma   90.00
#
_symmetry.space_group_name_H-M   'P 1'
#
loop_
_entity.id
_entity.type
_entity.pdbx_description
1 polymer ?
#
loop_
_entity_poly.entity_id
_entity_poly.type
_entity_poly.pdbx_seq_one_letter_code
_entity_poly.pdbx_strand_id
1 'polypeptide(L)'
;MAILQNLQDEDVEWKAPWMVPDEILYQCGNFDWVPLLGIWEAIGYTPLLVLRQYISRQFIPATQGLAQCEFSYKGDNYKRKIREMSSAWKQIHWMKRFIVGAMTTPEYYGWWSKRVNDNIPRPREEGVRSIEEYLQVVPSEIEIIKQDFENRNSELGKKIEQLEEKKMHLRLDVDVQKLETEKLRKGKNKAEKDLDKIREEKIKADRWERKFQEAQAQNEALEKGLLESRNEKGELKARMDEHEKSLHLYRNRNSAMELRVSLSKVEEMKRRVEELEAALQSCEIRIELLEVSEERQKEQLHFFQNLVRNRDHIMREAVFQIREVANHLQTLAVQVDTLSVKYELESDRGQELASLLRRLEF
;
A
#
# COMPACT_ATOMS: atom_id res chain seq x y z
N MET A 1 -68.96 80.59 -46.75
CA MET A 1 -67.62 80.21 -47.28
C MET A 1 -67.06 81.38 -48.07
N ALA A 2 -66.29 82.28 -47.45
CA ALA A 2 -65.72 83.47 -48.12
C ALA A 2 -64.19 83.53 -48.10
N ILE A 3 -63.53 82.69 -47.28
CA ILE A 3 -62.09 82.78 -46.99
C ILE A 3 -61.22 82.34 -48.19
N LEU A 4 -61.70 81.41 -49.02
CA LEU A 4 -60.93 80.83 -50.13
C LEU A 4 -61.08 81.59 -51.46
N GLN A 5 -61.90 82.64 -51.53
CA GLN A 5 -62.21 83.34 -52.79
C GLN A 5 -61.19 84.43 -53.19
N ASN A 6 -60.32 84.85 -52.25
CA ASN A 6 -59.42 86.00 -52.43
C ASN A 6 -57.92 85.63 -52.44
N LEU A 7 -57.57 84.34 -52.39
CA LEU A 7 -56.18 83.87 -52.43
C LEU A 7 -55.57 84.12 -53.82
N GLN A 8 -54.38 84.72 -53.87
CA GLN A 8 -53.55 84.79 -55.07
C GLN A 8 -52.69 83.51 -55.23
N ASP A 9 -52.07 83.32 -56.41
CA ASP A 9 -51.23 82.14 -56.68
C ASP A 9 -49.97 82.15 -55.77
N GLU A 10 -49.55 83.32 -55.26
CA GLU A 10 -48.46 83.53 -54.31
C GLU A 10 -48.82 83.21 -52.84
N ASP A 11 -50.10 83.27 -52.46
CA ASP A 11 -50.57 83.02 -51.09
C ASP A 11 -50.62 81.51 -50.74
N VAL A 12 -50.38 80.63 -51.73
CA VAL A 12 -50.60 79.18 -51.62
C VAL A 12 -49.29 78.41 -51.85
N GLU A 13 -48.68 77.92 -50.77
CA GLU A 13 -47.60 76.95 -50.89
C GLU A 13 -48.16 75.57 -51.24
N TRP A 14 -47.98 75.13 -52.49
CA TRP A 14 -48.47 73.84 -52.99
C TRP A 14 -47.68 72.62 -52.48
N LYS A 15 -46.64 72.83 -51.67
CA LYS A 15 -45.72 71.79 -51.19
C LYS A 15 -45.92 71.55 -49.70
N ALA A 16 -45.97 70.27 -49.29
CA ALA A 16 -45.84 69.92 -47.88
C ALA A 16 -44.35 70.05 -47.43
N PRO A 17 -44.02 70.71 -46.30
CA PRO A 17 -42.62 70.96 -45.90
C PRO A 17 -41.74 69.71 -45.80
N TRP A 18 -42.35 68.56 -45.46
CA TRP A 18 -41.71 67.25 -45.34
C TRP A 18 -41.61 66.45 -46.65
N MET A 19 -42.23 66.92 -47.74
CA MET A 19 -42.23 66.23 -49.03
C MET A 19 -41.05 66.70 -49.90
N VAL A 20 -39.96 65.93 -49.89
CA VAL A 20 -38.73 66.21 -50.67
C VAL A 20 -38.30 65.03 -51.59
N PRO A 21 -39.19 64.34 -52.34
CA PRO A 21 -38.75 63.28 -53.24
C PRO A 21 -38.09 63.87 -54.51
N ASP A 22 -36.90 63.39 -54.86
CA ASP A 22 -36.16 63.77 -56.08
C ASP A 22 -36.69 63.09 -57.36
N GLU A 23 -37.57 62.11 -57.20
CA GLU A 23 -38.19 61.35 -58.29
C GLU A 23 -39.70 61.27 -58.10
N ILE A 24 -40.43 61.30 -59.20
CA ILE A 24 -41.89 61.27 -59.24
C ILE A 24 -42.30 59.99 -59.96
N LEU A 25 -42.91 59.04 -59.23
CA LEU A 25 -43.63 57.93 -59.83
C LEU A 25 -44.73 58.52 -60.71
N TYR A 26 -44.88 58.08 -61.96
CA TYR A 26 -45.91 58.64 -62.85
C TYR A 26 -46.67 57.59 -63.68
N GLN A 27 -46.06 56.44 -63.94
CA GLN A 27 -46.62 55.37 -64.76
C GLN A 27 -46.52 54.02 -64.04
N CYS A 28 -47.50 53.15 -64.28
CA CYS A 28 -47.58 51.83 -63.68
C CYS A 28 -47.96 50.80 -64.75
N GLY A 29 -47.03 49.93 -65.13
CA GLY A 29 -47.17 49.07 -66.32
C GLY A 29 -47.49 49.90 -67.57
N ASN A 30 -48.61 49.59 -68.22
CA ASN A 30 -49.13 50.31 -69.38
C ASN A 30 -50.11 51.44 -69.02
N PHE A 31 -50.32 51.76 -67.73
CA PHE A 31 -51.20 52.85 -67.31
C PHE A 31 -50.41 54.15 -67.19
N ASP A 32 -50.83 55.20 -67.92
CA ASP A 32 -50.31 56.58 -67.84
C ASP A 32 -50.61 57.31 -66.51
N TRP A 33 -50.97 56.53 -65.48
CA TRP A 33 -51.36 56.94 -64.16
C TRP A 33 -51.13 55.77 -63.17
N VAL A 34 -51.20 56.05 -61.88
CA VAL A 34 -50.87 55.13 -60.79
C VAL A 34 -52.15 54.58 -60.15
N PRO A 35 -52.43 53.27 -60.22
CA PRO A 35 -53.60 52.66 -59.57
C PRO A 35 -53.41 52.55 -58.06
N LEU A 36 -54.11 53.36 -57.27
CA LEU A 36 -54.17 53.28 -55.81
C LEU A 36 -55.28 52.31 -55.39
N LEU A 37 -54.91 51.25 -54.68
CA LEU A 37 -55.85 50.27 -54.13
C LEU A 37 -56.21 50.66 -52.69
N GLY A 38 -57.42 51.19 -52.49
CA GLY A 38 -57.97 51.49 -51.17
C GLY A 38 -58.59 50.26 -50.49
N ILE A 39 -59.22 50.47 -49.33
CA ILE A 39 -59.88 49.39 -48.55
C ILE A 39 -61.19 48.93 -49.22
N TRP A 40 -61.91 49.85 -49.89
CA TRP A 40 -63.24 49.61 -50.44
C TRP A 40 -63.33 49.70 -51.97
N GLU A 41 -62.39 50.43 -52.59
CA GLU A 41 -62.36 50.77 -54.00
C GLU A 41 -60.92 51.00 -54.48
N ALA A 42 -60.73 50.99 -55.79
CA ALA A 42 -59.51 51.41 -56.45
C ALA A 42 -59.74 52.73 -57.20
N ILE A 43 -58.77 53.63 -57.15
CA ILE A 43 -58.76 54.90 -57.89
C ILE A 43 -57.46 55.05 -58.66
N GLY A 44 -57.50 55.78 -59.76
CA GLY A 44 -56.34 56.16 -60.56
C GLY A 44 -55.87 57.54 -60.16
N TYR A 45 -54.66 57.62 -59.64
CA TYR A 45 -53.99 58.87 -59.32
C TYR A 45 -53.06 59.24 -60.47
N THR A 46 -53.08 60.48 -60.95
CA THR A 46 -52.14 60.96 -61.98
C THR A 46 -51.19 61.99 -61.35
N PRO A 47 -50.02 61.57 -60.85
CA PRO A 47 -49.00 62.47 -60.27
C PRO A 47 -48.64 63.66 -61.16
N LEU A 48 -48.68 63.48 -62.48
CA LEU A 48 -48.39 64.53 -63.45
C LEU A 48 -49.44 65.67 -63.48
N LEU A 49 -50.64 65.49 -62.91
CA LEU A 49 -51.63 66.56 -62.74
C LEU A 49 -51.26 67.55 -61.64
N VAL A 50 -50.33 67.19 -60.74
CA VAL A 50 -50.01 67.94 -59.53
C VAL A 50 -48.51 68.25 -59.42
N LEU A 51 -47.82 68.42 -60.54
CA LEU A 51 -46.38 68.73 -60.59
C LEU A 51 -46.01 70.04 -59.89
N ARG A 52 -46.96 70.99 -59.77
CA ARG A 52 -46.84 72.17 -58.90
C ARG A 52 -46.43 71.80 -57.45
N GLN A 53 -46.93 70.70 -56.89
CA GLN A 53 -46.59 70.24 -55.53
C GLN A 53 -45.12 69.84 -55.38
N TYR A 54 -44.50 69.41 -56.49
CA TYR A 54 -43.10 68.99 -56.57
C TYR A 54 -42.17 70.12 -57.06
N ILE A 55 -42.67 71.36 -57.19
CA ILE A 55 -41.93 72.50 -57.77
C ILE A 55 -41.34 72.16 -59.15
N SER A 56 -42.14 71.47 -59.97
CA SER A 56 -41.78 71.04 -61.32
C SER A 56 -42.69 71.72 -62.35
N ARG A 57 -42.20 71.88 -63.58
CA ARG A 57 -42.93 72.53 -64.69
C ARG A 57 -44.22 71.77 -64.99
N GLN A 58 -45.36 72.47 -64.98
CA GLN A 58 -46.66 71.86 -65.21
C GLN A 58 -47.01 71.86 -66.72
N PHE A 59 -47.27 70.67 -67.25
CA PHE A 59 -47.66 70.40 -68.65
C PHE A 59 -48.94 69.56 -68.70
N ILE A 60 -49.51 69.36 -69.89
CA ILE A 60 -50.71 68.54 -70.12
C ILE A 60 -50.32 67.05 -70.03
N PRO A 61 -50.79 66.28 -69.04
CA PRO A 61 -50.48 64.86 -68.95
C PRO A 61 -51.43 64.03 -69.81
N ALA A 62 -50.99 62.82 -70.17
CA ALA A 62 -51.88 61.81 -70.72
C ALA A 62 -52.87 61.34 -69.62
N THR A 63 -54.16 61.63 -69.80
CA THR A 63 -55.23 61.18 -68.89
C THR A 63 -56.14 60.15 -69.56
N GLN A 64 -55.66 59.47 -70.60
CA GLN A 64 -56.45 58.48 -71.34
C GLN A 64 -56.73 57.26 -70.44
N GLY A 65 -57.98 56.80 -70.44
CA GLY A 65 -58.43 55.73 -69.55
C GLY A 65 -58.57 56.10 -68.08
N LEU A 66 -58.22 57.33 -67.65
CA LEU A 66 -58.33 57.74 -66.24
C LEU A 66 -59.77 57.61 -65.72
N ALA A 67 -60.79 58.00 -66.48
CA ALA A 67 -62.20 57.82 -66.07
C ALA A 67 -62.64 56.34 -65.92
N GLN A 68 -61.83 55.37 -66.32
CA GLN A 68 -62.10 53.92 -66.22
C GLN A 68 -61.33 53.26 -65.05
N CYS A 69 -60.47 54.03 -64.36
CA CYS A 69 -59.65 53.56 -63.24
C CYS A 69 -60.47 53.23 -62.00
N GLU A 70 -61.60 53.93 -61.81
CA GLU A 70 -62.39 53.92 -60.59
C GLU A 70 -63.32 52.70 -60.58
N PHE A 71 -63.20 51.85 -59.56
CA PHE A 71 -64.15 50.77 -59.34
C PHE A 71 -64.19 50.32 -57.88
N SER A 72 -65.39 49.98 -57.40
CA SER A 72 -65.59 49.35 -56.11
C SER A 72 -65.32 47.84 -56.18
N TYR A 73 -64.89 47.24 -55.08
CA TYR A 73 -64.66 45.78 -54.99
C TYR A 73 -65.95 44.93 -54.97
N LYS A 74 -67.11 45.56 -55.20
CA LYS A 74 -68.43 44.92 -55.28
C LYS A 74 -68.91 44.73 -56.73
N GLY A 75 -68.31 45.41 -57.70
CA GLY A 75 -68.72 45.34 -59.11
C GLY A 75 -68.19 44.11 -59.85
N ASP A 76 -68.84 43.73 -60.94
CA ASP A 76 -68.41 42.59 -61.75
C ASP A 76 -66.96 42.71 -62.25
N ASN A 77 -66.29 41.56 -62.36
CA ASN A 77 -64.93 41.44 -62.86
C ASN A 77 -63.82 42.14 -62.02
N TYR A 78 -64.12 42.65 -60.81
CA TYR A 78 -63.14 43.34 -59.95
C TYR A 78 -61.86 42.53 -59.67
N LYS A 79 -61.97 41.21 -59.46
CA LYS A 79 -60.82 40.30 -59.24
C LYS A 79 -59.87 40.19 -60.46
N ARG A 80 -60.33 40.57 -61.66
CA ARG A 80 -59.47 40.70 -62.85
C ARG A 80 -58.74 42.04 -62.83
N LYS A 81 -59.48 43.14 -62.62
CA LYS A 81 -58.92 44.50 -62.49
C LYS A 81 -57.86 44.60 -61.39
N ILE A 82 -58.09 44.03 -60.20
CA ILE A 82 -57.09 44.01 -59.12
C ILE A 82 -55.82 43.26 -59.58
N ARG A 83 -55.95 42.08 -60.19
CA ARG A 83 -54.77 41.32 -60.67
C ARG A 83 -53.99 42.06 -61.75
N GLU A 84 -54.68 42.79 -62.62
CA GLU A 84 -54.09 43.64 -63.65
C GLU A 84 -53.31 44.81 -63.03
N MET A 85 -53.92 45.55 -62.10
CA MET A 85 -53.26 46.62 -61.35
C MET A 85 -52.07 46.11 -60.52
N SER A 86 -52.23 45.02 -59.76
CA SER A 86 -51.13 44.39 -59.00
C SER A 86 -50.01 43.84 -59.89
N SER A 87 -50.29 43.55 -61.16
CA SER A 87 -49.25 43.17 -62.13
C SER A 87 -48.54 44.40 -62.70
N ALA A 88 -49.28 45.47 -62.98
CA ALA A 88 -48.73 46.76 -63.39
C ALA A 88 -47.78 47.36 -62.31
N TRP A 89 -48.10 47.20 -61.03
CA TRP A 89 -47.24 47.61 -59.90
C TRP A 89 -45.85 46.92 -59.86
N LYS A 90 -45.62 45.87 -60.67
CA LYS A 90 -44.29 45.28 -60.85
C LYS A 90 -43.41 46.04 -61.86
N GLN A 91 -43.98 46.99 -62.59
CA GLN A 91 -43.34 47.79 -63.64
C GLN A 91 -43.64 49.27 -63.41
N ILE A 92 -42.99 49.85 -62.38
CA ILE A 92 -43.14 51.26 -62.03
C ILE A 92 -42.14 52.13 -62.80
N HIS A 93 -42.61 53.25 -63.37
CA HIS A 93 -41.73 54.21 -64.04
C HIS A 93 -41.68 55.53 -63.28
N TRP A 94 -40.45 55.99 -63.05
CA TRP A 94 -40.12 57.19 -62.29
C TRP A 94 -39.54 58.25 -63.23
N MET A 95 -39.93 59.51 -63.01
CA MET A 95 -39.37 60.66 -63.70
C MET A 95 -38.52 61.45 -62.71
N LYS A 96 -37.28 61.79 -63.09
CA LYS A 96 -36.43 62.67 -62.29
C LYS A 96 -37.07 64.07 -62.19
N ARG A 97 -37.13 64.63 -60.99
CA ARG A 97 -37.67 65.97 -60.73
C ARG A 97 -36.78 67.03 -61.40
N PHE A 98 -37.38 67.87 -62.24
CA PHE A 98 -36.71 69.04 -62.82
C PHE A 98 -37.12 70.29 -62.05
N ILE A 99 -36.19 70.85 -61.25
CA ILE A 99 -36.41 72.12 -60.55
C ILE A 99 -36.27 73.25 -61.57
N VAL A 100 -37.39 73.57 -62.22
CA VAL A 100 -37.60 74.78 -62.99
C VAL A 100 -38.69 75.54 -62.25
N GLY A 101 -38.40 76.76 -61.79
CA GLY A 101 -39.32 77.55 -60.96
C GLY A 101 -40.74 77.58 -61.52
N ALA A 102 -41.74 77.56 -60.63
CA ALA A 102 -43.12 77.15 -60.90
C ALA A 102 -43.77 77.82 -62.13
N MET A 103 -43.56 77.22 -63.30
CA MET A 103 -44.12 77.66 -64.57
C MET A 103 -45.18 76.67 -65.05
N THR A 104 -46.43 77.14 -65.16
CA THR A 104 -47.44 76.50 -66.01
C THR A 104 -47.17 76.83 -67.46
N THR A 105 -47.23 75.83 -68.34
CA THR A 105 -47.22 76.11 -69.78
C THR A 105 -48.53 76.80 -70.21
N PRO A 106 -48.51 77.76 -71.16
CA PRO A 106 -49.73 78.38 -71.68
C PRO A 106 -50.75 77.35 -72.20
N GLU A 107 -50.24 76.27 -72.80
CA GLU A 107 -51.03 75.13 -73.28
C GLU A 107 -51.74 74.42 -72.12
N TYR A 108 -51.06 74.21 -70.98
CA TYR A 108 -51.68 73.62 -69.79
C TYR A 108 -52.80 74.50 -69.24
N TYR A 109 -52.59 75.82 -69.19
CA TYR A 109 -53.64 76.75 -68.74
C TYR A 109 -54.87 76.70 -69.65
N GLY A 110 -54.66 76.74 -70.97
CA GLY A 110 -55.74 76.61 -71.96
C GLY A 110 -56.46 75.25 -71.96
N TRP A 111 -55.76 74.18 -71.59
CA TRP A 111 -56.34 72.84 -71.41
C TRP A 111 -57.11 72.71 -70.09
N TRP A 112 -56.58 73.24 -68.99
CA TRP A 112 -57.22 73.25 -67.68
C TRP A 112 -58.50 74.07 -67.68
N SER A 113 -58.46 75.30 -68.23
CA SER A 113 -59.62 76.19 -68.32
C SER A 113 -60.82 75.56 -69.04
N LYS A 114 -60.58 74.72 -70.06
CA LYS A 114 -61.64 73.95 -70.73
C LYS A 114 -62.29 72.94 -69.79
N ARG A 115 -61.50 72.14 -69.05
CA ARG A 115 -62.04 71.13 -68.12
C ARG A 115 -62.83 71.71 -66.95
N VAL A 116 -62.54 72.93 -66.51
CA VAL A 116 -63.30 73.60 -65.43
C VAL A 116 -64.74 73.89 -65.87
N ASN A 117 -64.94 74.31 -67.12
CA ASN A 117 -66.28 74.61 -67.65
C ASN A 117 -67.16 73.36 -67.84
N ASP A 118 -66.55 72.19 -68.05
CA ASP A 118 -67.29 70.93 -68.26
C ASP A 118 -67.74 70.25 -66.95
N ASN A 119 -67.16 70.61 -65.80
CA ASN A 119 -67.31 69.88 -64.52
C ASN A 119 -67.97 70.68 -63.38
N ILE A 120 -68.53 71.86 -63.65
CA ILE A 120 -69.31 72.62 -62.66
C ILE A 120 -70.80 72.55 -63.03
N PRO A 121 -71.60 71.69 -62.37
CA PRO A 121 -73.04 71.85 -62.37
C PRO A 121 -73.36 73.21 -61.73
N ARG A 122 -73.95 74.12 -62.51
CA ARG A 122 -74.44 75.41 -62.03
C ARG A 122 -75.41 75.16 -60.85
N PRO A 123 -75.12 75.61 -59.62
CA PRO A 123 -76.01 75.35 -58.48
C PRO A 123 -77.39 75.93 -58.76
N ARG A 124 -78.46 75.15 -58.50
CA ARG A 124 -79.81 75.70 -58.46
C ARG A 124 -79.99 76.42 -57.14
N GLU A 125 -80.37 77.69 -57.19
CA GLU A 125 -80.71 78.49 -56.02
C GLU A 125 -82.07 78.06 -55.45
N GLU A 126 -82.10 77.04 -54.61
CA GLU A 126 -83.31 76.69 -53.85
C GLU A 126 -82.98 75.93 -52.56
N GLY A 127 -83.39 76.48 -51.41
CA GLY A 127 -83.45 75.76 -50.13
C GLY A 127 -82.30 75.98 -49.14
N VAL A 128 -82.29 77.12 -48.45
CA VAL A 128 -81.54 77.25 -47.19
C VAL A 128 -82.30 76.52 -46.07
N ARG A 129 -81.70 75.47 -45.52
CA ARG A 129 -81.98 74.97 -44.15
C ARG A 129 -80.66 74.85 -43.39
N SER A 130 -80.64 75.21 -42.11
CA SER A 130 -79.43 75.23 -41.31
C SER A 130 -79.02 73.83 -40.84
N ILE A 131 -77.70 73.60 -40.80
CA ILE A 131 -77.07 72.33 -40.39
C ILE A 131 -77.40 71.93 -38.94
N GLU A 132 -77.79 72.89 -38.10
CA GLU A 132 -78.15 72.68 -36.68
C GLU A 132 -79.35 71.74 -36.49
N GLU A 133 -80.30 71.69 -37.44
CA GLU A 133 -81.49 70.83 -37.34
C GLU A 133 -81.14 69.33 -37.46
N TYR A 134 -79.99 68.99 -38.05
CA TYR A 134 -79.49 67.60 -38.14
C TYR A 134 -78.75 67.11 -36.88
N LEU A 135 -78.50 67.96 -35.88
CA LEU A 135 -77.66 67.63 -34.71
C LEU A 135 -78.44 67.38 -33.41
N GLN A 136 -79.76 67.55 -33.38
CA GLN A 136 -80.56 67.46 -32.13
C GLN A 136 -81.41 66.21 -31.94
N VAL A 137 -81.45 65.27 -32.90
CA VAL A 137 -82.25 64.04 -32.77
C VAL A 137 -81.44 62.82 -33.20
N VAL A 138 -81.44 61.78 -32.36
CA VAL A 138 -80.65 60.52 -32.42
C VAL A 138 -79.21 60.66 -31.88
N PRO A 139 -78.77 59.80 -30.94
CA PRO A 139 -77.36 59.68 -30.56
C PRO A 139 -76.54 59.30 -31.80
N SER A 140 -75.62 60.17 -32.20
CA SER A 140 -74.85 59.96 -33.43
C SER A 140 -74.08 58.62 -33.38
N GLU A 141 -73.87 57.98 -34.53
CA GLU A 141 -73.10 56.72 -34.62
C GLU A 141 -71.70 56.86 -33.97
N ILE A 142 -71.14 58.07 -34.00
CA ILE A 142 -69.88 58.47 -33.36
C ILE A 142 -69.92 58.31 -31.83
N GLU A 143 -71.04 58.63 -31.19
CA GLU A 143 -71.20 58.54 -29.73
C GLU A 143 -71.29 57.07 -29.27
N ILE A 144 -71.95 56.22 -30.07
CA ILE A 144 -71.97 54.76 -29.87
C ILE A 144 -70.56 54.17 -30.05
N ILE A 145 -69.83 54.57 -31.10
CA ILE A 145 -68.45 54.16 -31.35
C ILE A 145 -67.52 54.60 -30.21
N LYS A 146 -67.69 55.81 -29.69
CA LYS A 146 -66.91 56.33 -28.56
C LYS A 146 -67.13 55.49 -27.30
N GLN A 147 -68.39 55.18 -26.96
CA GLN A 147 -68.70 54.35 -25.79
C GLN A 147 -68.15 52.92 -25.92
N ASP A 148 -68.23 52.31 -27.11
CA ASP A 148 -67.64 51.00 -27.40
C ASP A 148 -66.09 51.03 -27.26
N PHE A 149 -65.44 52.10 -27.73
CA PHE A 149 -63.99 52.28 -27.56
C PHE A 149 -63.58 52.45 -26.09
N GLU A 150 -64.32 53.24 -25.30
CA GLU A 150 -64.09 53.39 -23.85
C GLU A 150 -64.29 52.06 -23.09
N ASN A 151 -65.33 51.30 -23.45
CA ASN A 151 -65.58 49.97 -22.87
C ASN A 151 -64.44 48.99 -23.18
N ARG A 152 -63.98 48.93 -24.44
CA ARG A 152 -62.84 48.09 -24.86
C ARG A 152 -61.53 48.49 -24.17
N ASN A 153 -61.28 49.78 -23.99
CA ASN A 153 -60.10 50.26 -23.25
C ASN A 153 -60.15 49.87 -21.77
N SER A 154 -61.33 49.93 -21.13
CA SER A 154 -61.52 49.43 -19.77
C SER A 154 -61.25 47.91 -19.66
N GLU A 155 -61.73 47.13 -20.64
CA GLU A 155 -61.49 45.68 -20.70
C GLU A 155 -60.00 45.35 -20.92
N LEU A 156 -59.32 46.10 -21.79
CA LEU A 156 -57.87 45.97 -22.01
C LEU A 156 -57.07 46.35 -20.77
N GLY A 157 -57.45 47.42 -20.06
CA GLY A 157 -56.83 47.81 -18.79
C GLY A 157 -56.86 46.68 -17.75
N LYS A 158 -58.04 46.08 -17.54
CA LYS A 158 -58.21 44.92 -16.63
C LYS A 158 -57.37 43.70 -17.06
N LYS A 159 -57.22 43.47 -18.37
CA LYS A 159 -56.36 42.39 -18.89
C LYS A 159 -54.87 42.67 -18.66
N ILE A 160 -54.43 43.93 -18.76
CA ILE A 160 -53.05 44.34 -18.45
C ILE A 160 -52.76 44.10 -16.96
N GLU A 161 -53.63 44.58 -16.07
CA GLU A 161 -53.51 44.39 -14.61
C GLU A 161 -53.37 42.90 -14.23
N GLN A 162 -54.28 42.04 -14.74
CA GLN A 162 -54.20 40.59 -14.53
C GLN A 162 -52.91 39.94 -15.08
N LEU A 163 -52.33 40.47 -16.16
CA LEU A 163 -51.07 39.97 -16.71
C LEU A 163 -49.87 40.44 -15.87
N GLU A 164 -49.93 41.63 -15.28
CA GLU A 164 -48.91 42.13 -14.36
C GLU A 164 -48.92 41.36 -13.04
N GLU A 165 -50.09 41.04 -12.47
CA GLU A 165 -50.22 40.15 -11.30
C GLU A 165 -49.61 38.76 -11.59
N LYS A 166 -50.00 38.12 -12.69
CA LYS A 166 -49.47 36.82 -13.11
C LYS A 166 -47.95 36.85 -13.30
N LYS A 167 -47.42 37.93 -13.89
CA LYS A 167 -45.98 38.15 -14.07
C LYS A 167 -45.25 38.32 -12.73
N MET A 168 -45.87 38.93 -11.73
CA MET A 168 -45.31 39.06 -10.38
C MET A 168 -45.30 37.71 -9.65
N HIS A 169 -46.38 36.94 -9.72
CA HIS A 169 -46.41 35.56 -9.17
C HIS A 169 -45.32 34.68 -9.81
N LEU A 170 -45.23 34.64 -11.15
CA LEU A 170 -44.22 33.84 -11.84
C LEU A 170 -42.78 34.25 -11.49
N ARG A 171 -42.53 35.53 -11.17
CA ARG A 171 -41.22 35.98 -10.66
C ARG A 171 -40.91 35.42 -9.28
N LEU A 172 -41.89 35.47 -8.37
CA LEU A 172 -41.75 34.92 -7.01
C LEU A 172 -41.49 33.40 -7.07
N ASP A 173 -42.25 32.66 -7.89
CA ASP A 173 -42.07 31.22 -8.06
C ASP A 173 -40.66 30.86 -8.57
N VAL A 174 -40.14 31.63 -9.55
CA VAL A 174 -38.78 31.46 -10.07
C VAL A 174 -37.72 31.72 -8.99
N ASP A 175 -37.90 32.73 -8.14
CA ASP A 175 -36.93 33.05 -7.08
C ASP A 175 -37.01 32.05 -5.91
N VAL A 176 -38.19 31.49 -5.61
CA VAL A 176 -38.35 30.34 -4.69
C VAL A 176 -37.61 29.12 -5.24
N GLN A 177 -37.80 28.76 -6.52
CA GLN A 177 -37.12 27.63 -7.14
C GLN A 177 -35.59 27.81 -7.16
N LYS A 178 -35.08 29.03 -7.38
CA LYS A 178 -33.62 29.32 -7.25
C LYS A 178 -33.11 29.10 -5.83
N LEU A 179 -33.88 29.51 -4.81
CA LEU A 179 -33.49 29.35 -3.41
C LEU A 179 -33.51 27.87 -3.00
N GLU A 180 -34.49 27.10 -3.45
CA GLU A 180 -34.58 25.66 -3.22
C GLU A 180 -33.47 24.89 -3.93
N THR A 181 -33.22 25.16 -5.21
CA THR A 181 -32.12 24.52 -5.97
C THR A 181 -30.75 24.84 -5.37
N GLU A 182 -30.51 26.06 -4.88
CA GLU A 182 -29.27 26.41 -4.19
C GLU A 182 -29.15 25.72 -2.81
N LYS A 183 -30.24 25.58 -2.04
CA LYS A 183 -30.26 24.78 -0.80
C LYS A 183 -29.94 23.31 -1.08
N LEU A 184 -30.56 22.71 -2.10
CA LEU A 184 -30.30 21.34 -2.53
C LEU A 184 -28.85 21.16 -2.99
N ARG A 185 -28.28 22.12 -3.74
CA ARG A 185 -26.87 22.11 -4.14
C ARG A 185 -25.92 22.12 -2.93
N LYS A 186 -26.17 22.98 -1.94
CA LYS A 186 -25.39 23.01 -0.69
C LYS A 186 -25.51 21.69 0.09
N GLY A 187 -26.71 21.11 0.16
CA GLY A 187 -26.96 19.81 0.77
C GLY A 187 -26.18 18.68 0.09
N LYS A 188 -26.27 18.60 -1.25
CA LYS A 188 -25.53 17.63 -2.07
C LYS A 188 -24.02 17.74 -1.84
N ASN A 189 -23.46 18.94 -1.94
CA ASN A 189 -22.02 19.17 -1.75
C ASN A 189 -21.53 18.80 -0.33
N LYS A 190 -22.40 18.85 0.68
CA LYS A 190 -22.08 18.38 2.03
C LYS A 190 -22.10 16.84 2.08
N ALA A 191 -23.17 16.22 1.58
CA ALA A 191 -23.30 14.77 1.53
C ALA A 191 -22.16 14.09 0.73
N GLU A 192 -21.72 14.71 -0.36
CA GLU A 192 -20.59 14.24 -1.18
C GLU A 192 -19.27 14.24 -0.38
N LYS A 193 -18.97 15.32 0.34
CA LYS A 193 -17.81 15.38 1.26
C LYS A 193 -17.89 14.35 2.40
N ASP A 194 -19.07 14.08 2.92
CA ASP A 194 -19.25 13.09 3.98
C ASP A 194 -19.15 11.65 3.43
N LEU A 195 -19.57 11.40 2.18
CA LEU A 195 -19.31 10.15 1.46
C LEU A 195 -17.81 9.91 1.20
N ASP A 196 -17.05 10.95 0.83
CA ASP A 196 -15.60 10.82 0.62
C ASP A 196 -14.87 10.45 1.92
N LYS A 197 -15.22 11.08 3.06
CA LYS A 197 -14.71 10.67 4.38
C LYS A 197 -15.05 9.20 4.70
N ILE A 198 -16.27 8.76 4.43
CA ILE A 198 -16.68 7.36 4.64
C ILE A 198 -15.86 6.41 3.76
N ARG A 199 -15.52 6.80 2.53
CA ARG A 199 -14.61 6.04 1.65
C ARG A 199 -13.19 5.98 2.23
N GLU A 200 -12.66 7.08 2.73
CA GLU A 200 -11.35 7.11 3.39
C GLU A 200 -11.30 6.22 4.64
N GLU A 201 -12.31 6.28 5.50
CA GLU A 201 -12.42 5.42 6.68
C GLU A 201 -12.60 3.95 6.29
N LYS A 202 -13.36 3.63 5.24
CA LYS A 202 -13.43 2.26 4.70
C LYS A 202 -12.05 1.77 4.26
N ILE A 203 -11.28 2.57 3.52
CA ILE A 203 -9.92 2.18 3.09
C ILE A 203 -8.97 2.04 4.30
N LYS A 204 -9.19 2.76 5.40
CA LYS A 204 -8.48 2.53 6.68
C LYS A 204 -8.89 1.20 7.31
N ALA A 205 -10.18 0.87 7.36
CA ALA A 205 -10.68 -0.41 7.85
C ALA A 205 -10.13 -1.60 7.03
N ASP A 206 -10.19 -1.53 5.69
CA ASP A 206 -9.66 -2.56 4.77
C ASP A 206 -8.12 -2.76 4.89
N ARG A 207 -7.40 -1.78 5.47
CA ARG A 207 -5.97 -1.92 5.83
C ARG A 207 -5.78 -2.56 7.20
N TRP A 208 -6.64 -2.25 8.18
CA TRP A 208 -6.59 -2.88 9.50
C TRP A 208 -7.00 -4.34 9.44
N GLU A 209 -8.01 -4.69 8.64
CA GLU A 209 -8.42 -6.08 8.41
C GLU A 209 -7.25 -6.92 7.85
N ARG A 210 -6.55 -6.43 6.81
CA ARG A 210 -5.37 -7.13 6.29
C ARG A 210 -4.26 -7.32 7.33
N LYS A 211 -3.96 -6.30 8.14
CA LYS A 211 -2.99 -6.44 9.25
C LYS A 211 -3.43 -7.45 10.30
N PHE A 212 -4.73 -7.54 10.57
CA PHE A 212 -5.28 -8.53 11.48
C PHE A 212 -5.13 -9.95 10.93
N GLN A 213 -5.46 -10.17 9.66
CA GLN A 213 -5.27 -11.46 8.96
C GLN A 213 -3.77 -11.85 8.88
N GLU A 214 -2.88 -10.90 8.59
CA GLU A 214 -1.42 -11.10 8.61
C GLU A 214 -0.92 -11.52 10.00
N ALA A 215 -1.38 -10.85 11.06
CA ALA A 215 -1.02 -11.19 12.44
C ALA A 215 -1.59 -12.55 12.88
N GLN A 216 -2.81 -12.90 12.43
CA GLN A 216 -3.40 -14.21 12.68
C GLN A 216 -2.57 -15.33 12.03
N ALA A 217 -2.21 -15.20 10.75
CA ALA A 217 -1.38 -16.16 10.04
C ALA A 217 0.02 -16.31 10.68
N GLN A 218 0.60 -15.23 11.22
CA GLN A 218 1.85 -15.28 11.99
C GLN A 218 1.68 -16.06 13.31
N ASN A 219 0.58 -15.85 14.04
CA ASN A 219 0.30 -16.60 15.26
C ASN A 219 0.11 -18.10 14.99
N GLU A 220 -0.65 -18.47 13.95
CA GLU A 220 -0.86 -19.87 13.54
C GLU A 220 0.48 -20.54 13.15
N ALA A 221 1.37 -19.82 12.46
CA ALA A 221 2.72 -20.30 12.14
C ALA A 221 3.60 -20.49 13.40
N LEU A 222 3.51 -19.58 14.36
CA LEU A 222 4.22 -19.68 15.65
C LEU A 222 3.71 -20.86 16.50
N GLU A 223 2.39 -21.08 16.58
CA GLU A 223 1.81 -22.23 17.27
C GLU A 223 2.28 -23.56 16.66
N LYS A 224 2.31 -23.65 15.32
CA LYS A 224 2.85 -24.81 14.61
C LYS A 224 4.33 -25.05 14.95
N GLY A 225 5.15 -24.01 14.91
CA GLY A 225 6.58 -24.11 15.26
C GLY A 225 6.82 -24.49 16.74
N LEU A 226 5.97 -24.01 17.65
CA LEU A 226 5.99 -24.42 19.06
C LEU A 226 5.61 -25.90 19.24
N LEU A 227 4.64 -26.40 18.48
CA LEU A 227 4.26 -27.82 18.48
C LEU A 227 5.37 -28.70 17.92
N GLU A 228 5.99 -28.30 16.80
CA GLU A 228 7.13 -28.99 16.20
C GLU A 228 8.33 -29.06 17.17
N SER A 229 8.74 -27.93 17.76
CA SER A 229 9.83 -27.91 18.75
C SER A 229 9.51 -28.71 20.02
N ARG A 230 8.24 -28.76 20.44
CA ARG A 230 7.79 -29.61 21.57
C ARG A 230 7.92 -31.10 21.25
N ASN A 231 7.64 -31.50 20.01
CA ASN A 231 7.80 -32.89 19.55
C ASN A 231 9.28 -33.27 19.44
N GLU A 232 10.12 -32.42 18.82
CA GLU A 232 11.58 -32.59 18.75
C GLU A 232 12.20 -32.74 20.14
N LYS A 233 11.79 -31.91 21.10
CA LYS A 233 12.22 -32.01 22.50
C LYS A 233 11.82 -33.35 23.14
N GLY A 234 10.67 -33.90 22.76
CA GLY A 234 10.23 -35.24 23.16
C GLY A 234 11.14 -36.34 22.61
N GLU A 235 11.46 -36.28 21.32
CA GLU A 235 12.39 -37.23 20.68
C GLU A 235 13.81 -37.15 21.28
N LEU A 236 14.35 -35.94 21.44
CA LEU A 236 15.67 -35.73 22.02
C LEU A 236 15.75 -36.27 23.45
N LYS A 237 14.68 -36.10 24.24
CA LYS A 237 14.59 -36.70 25.57
C LYS A 237 14.60 -38.24 25.50
N ALA A 238 13.83 -38.85 24.60
CA ALA A 238 13.84 -40.30 24.44
C ALA A 238 15.23 -40.86 24.05
N ARG A 239 15.95 -40.16 23.15
CA ARG A 239 17.34 -40.52 22.78
C ARG A 239 18.32 -40.34 23.95
N MET A 240 18.15 -39.29 24.76
CA MET A 240 18.93 -39.13 26.00
C MET A 240 18.70 -40.30 26.97
N ASP A 241 17.44 -40.67 27.23
CA ASP A 241 17.08 -41.77 28.13
C ASP A 241 17.64 -43.13 27.62
N GLU A 242 17.76 -43.33 26.30
CA GLU A 242 18.39 -44.50 25.69
C GLU A 242 19.91 -44.49 25.82
N HIS A 243 20.57 -43.35 25.58
CA HIS A 243 22.01 -43.19 25.77
C HIS A 243 22.42 -43.35 27.23
N GLU A 244 21.63 -42.86 28.19
CA GLU A 244 21.87 -43.04 29.62
C GLU A 244 21.83 -44.52 30.02
N LYS A 245 20.79 -45.26 29.60
CA LYS A 245 20.70 -46.73 29.78
C LYS A 245 21.91 -47.44 29.17
N SER A 246 22.32 -47.04 27.97
CA SER A 246 23.44 -47.63 27.24
C SER A 246 24.77 -47.40 27.96
N LEU A 247 25.01 -46.18 28.46
CA LEU A 247 26.19 -45.81 29.24
C LEU A 247 26.26 -46.56 30.58
N HIS A 248 25.13 -46.69 31.29
CA HIS A 248 25.04 -47.47 32.52
C HIS A 248 25.37 -48.95 32.27
N LEU A 249 24.83 -49.52 31.19
CA LEU A 249 25.07 -50.91 30.81
C LEU A 249 26.52 -51.16 30.36
N TYR A 250 27.15 -50.20 29.66
CA TYR A 250 28.57 -50.24 29.33
C TYR A 250 29.47 -50.16 30.57
N ARG A 251 29.23 -49.21 31.49
CA ARG A 251 29.97 -49.09 32.75
C ARG A 251 29.92 -50.38 33.55
N ASN A 252 28.73 -50.96 33.73
CA ASN A 252 28.56 -52.21 34.47
C ASN A 252 29.31 -53.38 33.81
N ARG A 253 29.32 -53.47 32.47
CA ARG A 253 30.12 -54.47 31.74
C ARG A 253 31.63 -54.27 31.95
N ASN A 254 32.10 -53.02 31.91
CA ASN A 254 33.51 -52.70 32.11
C ASN A 254 33.98 -53.06 33.53
N SER A 255 33.24 -52.64 34.56
CA SER A 255 33.56 -53.00 35.95
C SER A 255 33.48 -54.51 36.20
N ALA A 256 32.53 -55.23 35.57
CA ALA A 256 32.49 -56.69 35.64
C ALA A 256 33.69 -57.36 34.96
N MET A 257 34.22 -56.77 33.88
CA MET A 257 35.45 -57.23 33.23
C MET A 257 36.68 -57.01 34.13
N GLU A 258 36.83 -55.81 34.70
CA GLU A 258 37.92 -55.46 35.63
C GLU A 258 37.93 -56.35 36.88
N LEU A 259 36.76 -56.62 37.46
CA LEU A 259 36.61 -57.57 38.57
C LEU A 259 36.99 -58.99 38.17
N ARG A 260 36.62 -59.45 36.96
CA ARG A 260 36.99 -60.78 36.46
C ARG A 260 38.50 -60.95 36.26
N VAL A 261 39.18 -59.93 35.70
CA VAL A 261 40.65 -59.92 35.55
C VAL A 261 41.35 -59.90 36.90
N SER A 262 40.80 -59.15 37.86
CA SER A 262 41.30 -59.10 39.23
C SER A 262 41.13 -60.45 39.94
N LEU A 263 39.98 -61.12 39.76
CA LEU A 263 39.70 -62.44 40.32
C LEU A 263 40.66 -63.51 39.78
N SER A 264 40.88 -63.58 38.45
CA SER A 264 41.83 -64.56 37.89
C SER A 264 43.25 -64.37 38.40
N LYS A 265 43.65 -63.12 38.68
CA LYS A 265 44.95 -62.82 39.30
C LYS A 265 45.02 -63.27 40.76
N VAL A 266 43.93 -63.16 41.52
CA VAL A 266 43.84 -63.71 42.88
C VAL A 266 43.89 -65.24 42.87
N GLU A 267 43.22 -65.90 41.93
CA GLU A 267 43.28 -67.36 41.75
C GLU A 267 44.67 -67.86 41.34
N GLU A 268 45.40 -67.09 40.54
CA GLU A 268 46.81 -67.37 40.22
C GLU A 268 47.71 -67.22 41.45
N MET A 269 47.58 -66.11 42.20
CA MET A 269 48.34 -65.90 43.44
C MET A 269 48.04 -66.99 44.48
N LYS A 270 46.78 -67.44 44.58
CA LYS A 270 46.39 -68.53 45.48
C LYS A 270 47.12 -69.83 45.14
N ARG A 271 47.17 -70.22 43.86
CA ARG A 271 47.93 -71.41 43.43
C ARG A 271 49.42 -71.30 43.72
N ARG A 272 50.02 -70.13 43.52
CA ARG A 272 51.43 -69.89 43.89
C ARG A 272 51.66 -69.98 45.41
N VAL A 273 50.70 -69.57 46.24
CA VAL A 273 50.76 -69.75 47.69
C VAL A 273 50.66 -71.23 48.05
N GLU A 274 49.73 -71.98 47.46
CA GLU A 274 49.59 -73.44 47.66
C GLU A 274 50.88 -74.20 47.26
N GLU A 275 51.53 -73.81 46.14
CA GLU A 275 52.84 -74.33 45.72
C GLU A 275 53.97 -74.01 46.72
N LEU A 276 54.01 -72.78 47.24
CA LEU A 276 55.01 -72.35 48.23
C LEU A 276 54.79 -73.01 49.60
N GLU A 277 53.55 -73.22 50.02
CA GLU A 277 53.19 -73.94 51.25
C GLU A 277 53.65 -75.42 51.17
N ALA A 278 53.42 -76.09 50.04
CA ALA A 278 53.91 -77.45 49.81
C ALA A 278 55.45 -77.52 49.80
N ALA A 279 56.12 -76.53 49.19
CA ALA A 279 57.58 -76.45 49.21
C ALA A 279 58.13 -76.17 50.63
N LEU A 280 57.44 -75.36 51.43
CA LEU A 280 57.79 -75.08 52.82
C LEU A 280 57.67 -76.35 53.67
N GLN A 281 56.54 -77.07 53.60
CA GLN A 281 56.36 -78.36 54.29
C GLN A 281 57.45 -79.38 53.90
N SER A 282 57.85 -79.43 52.63
CA SER A 282 58.97 -80.28 52.19
C SER A 282 60.31 -79.85 52.79
N CYS A 283 60.52 -78.54 53.01
CA CYS A 283 61.72 -78.03 53.67
C CYS A 283 61.71 -78.31 55.18
N GLU A 284 60.56 -78.17 55.85
CA GLU A 284 60.38 -78.50 57.27
C GLU A 284 60.75 -79.97 57.55
N ILE A 285 60.16 -80.92 56.81
CA ILE A 285 60.49 -82.36 56.91
C ILE A 285 62.00 -82.62 56.70
N ARG A 286 62.63 -81.88 55.79
CA ARG A 286 64.08 -82.02 55.52
C ARG A 286 64.93 -81.43 56.65
N ILE A 287 64.48 -80.38 57.33
CA ILE A 287 65.15 -79.81 58.49
C ILE A 287 65.05 -80.79 59.66
N GLU A 288 63.86 -81.30 59.99
CA GLU A 288 63.68 -82.32 61.06
C GLU A 288 64.59 -83.53 60.84
N LEU A 289 64.68 -84.04 59.61
CA LEU A 289 65.55 -85.17 59.28
C LEU A 289 67.05 -84.84 59.41
N LEU A 290 67.45 -83.60 59.13
CA LEU A 290 68.82 -83.14 59.35
C LEU A 290 69.15 -82.96 60.84
N GLU A 291 68.22 -82.41 61.63
CA GLU A 291 68.37 -82.25 63.08
C GLU A 291 68.57 -83.61 63.77
N VAL A 292 67.74 -84.62 63.47
CA VAL A 292 67.91 -86.00 63.96
C VAL A 292 69.26 -86.59 63.52
N SER A 293 69.75 -86.26 62.32
CA SER A 293 71.06 -86.70 61.86
C SER A 293 72.21 -86.02 62.59
N GLU A 294 72.07 -84.74 62.95
CA GLU A 294 73.05 -83.96 63.71
C GLU A 294 73.15 -84.46 65.15
N GLU A 295 72.02 -84.75 65.81
CA GLU A 295 72.00 -85.38 67.14
C GLU A 295 72.74 -86.72 67.14
N ARG A 296 72.45 -87.59 66.16
CA ARG A 296 73.15 -88.87 66.00
C ARG A 296 74.66 -88.69 65.75
N GLN A 297 75.07 -87.65 65.02
CA GLN A 297 76.49 -87.33 64.83
C GLN A 297 77.14 -86.81 66.12
N LYS A 298 76.44 -86.01 66.94
CA LYS A 298 76.91 -85.57 68.27
C LYS A 298 77.13 -86.75 69.21
N GLU A 299 76.22 -87.73 69.23
CA GLU A 299 76.38 -88.97 70.01
C GLU A 299 77.60 -89.77 69.56
N GLN A 300 77.79 -89.95 68.25
CA GLN A 300 78.97 -90.63 67.70
C GLN A 300 80.27 -89.89 68.05
N LEU A 301 80.27 -88.56 67.96
CA LEU A 301 81.42 -87.73 68.35
C LEU A 301 81.76 -87.93 69.84
N HIS A 302 80.76 -87.93 70.73
CA HIS A 302 80.96 -88.20 72.15
C HIS A 302 81.48 -89.62 72.41
N PHE A 303 81.01 -90.64 71.69
CA PHE A 303 81.57 -91.99 71.77
C PHE A 303 83.06 -92.01 71.40
N PHE A 304 83.43 -91.41 70.27
CA PHE A 304 84.84 -91.36 69.84
C PHE A 304 85.71 -90.52 70.79
N GLN A 305 85.20 -89.40 71.33
CA GLN A 305 85.89 -88.61 72.36
C GLN A 305 86.17 -89.44 73.63
N ASN A 306 85.18 -90.22 74.10
CA ASN A 306 85.35 -91.11 75.23
C ASN A 306 86.36 -92.23 74.94
N LEU A 307 86.35 -92.80 73.72
CA LEU A 307 87.33 -93.80 73.29
C LEU A 307 88.76 -93.25 73.27
N VAL A 308 88.95 -92.03 72.76
CA VAL A 308 90.25 -91.33 72.79
C VAL A 308 90.67 -91.06 74.23
N ARG A 309 89.79 -90.52 75.08
CA ARG A 309 90.10 -90.28 76.51
C ARG A 309 90.50 -91.55 77.26
N ASN A 310 89.86 -92.69 76.97
CA ASN A 310 90.22 -93.98 77.55
C ASN A 310 91.59 -94.47 77.03
N ARG A 311 91.89 -94.31 75.75
CA ARG A 311 93.22 -94.61 75.19
C ARG A 311 94.32 -93.73 75.80
N ASP A 312 94.06 -92.44 75.94
CA ASP A 312 94.97 -91.49 76.61
C ASP A 312 95.23 -91.88 78.07
N HIS A 313 94.20 -92.33 78.80
CA HIS A 313 94.37 -92.82 80.16
C HIS A 313 95.26 -94.08 80.22
N ILE A 314 95.00 -95.07 79.35
CA ILE A 314 95.82 -96.29 79.25
C ILE A 314 97.27 -95.96 78.83
N MET A 315 97.47 -95.03 77.90
CA MET A 315 98.82 -94.60 77.50
C MET A 315 99.55 -93.88 78.64
N ARG A 316 98.87 -93.00 79.41
CA ARG A 316 99.46 -92.36 80.59
C ARG A 316 99.85 -93.38 81.65
N GLU A 317 99.01 -94.39 81.88
CA GLU A 317 99.29 -95.48 82.83
C GLU A 317 100.50 -96.32 82.37
N ALA A 318 100.57 -96.69 81.09
CA ALA A 318 101.72 -97.40 80.54
C ALA A 318 103.02 -96.57 80.64
N VAL A 319 102.96 -95.25 80.39
CA VAL A 319 104.09 -94.34 80.57
C VAL A 319 104.50 -94.22 82.04
N PHE A 320 103.55 -94.26 82.98
CA PHE A 320 103.83 -94.30 84.42
C PHE A 320 104.55 -95.60 84.82
N GLN A 321 104.03 -96.76 84.39
CA GLN A 321 104.66 -98.07 84.66
C GLN A 321 106.06 -98.18 84.02
N ILE A 322 106.27 -97.69 82.80
CA ILE A 322 107.59 -97.63 82.16
C ILE A 322 108.56 -96.77 82.99
N ARG A 323 108.09 -95.65 83.57
CA ARG A 323 108.90 -94.83 84.48
C ARG A 323 109.24 -95.56 85.79
N GLU A 324 108.30 -96.30 86.39
CA GLU A 324 108.61 -97.10 87.58
C GLU A 324 109.66 -98.18 87.31
N VAL A 325 109.51 -98.92 86.20
CA VAL A 325 110.48 -99.93 85.77
C VAL A 325 111.85 -99.31 85.48
N ALA A 326 111.89 -98.15 84.81
CA ALA A 326 113.14 -97.42 84.59
C ALA A 326 113.80 -97.00 85.90
N ASN A 327 113.03 -96.48 86.87
CA ASN A 327 113.54 -96.12 88.20
C ASN A 327 114.04 -97.35 89.00
N HIS A 328 113.38 -98.51 88.87
CA HIS A 328 113.85 -99.76 89.49
C HIS A 328 115.16 -100.25 88.86
N LEU A 329 115.28 -100.20 87.52
CA LEU A 329 116.53 -100.54 86.81
C LEU A 329 117.67 -99.57 87.19
N GLN A 330 117.38 -98.27 87.31
CA GLN A 330 118.34 -97.26 87.79
C GLN A 330 118.83 -97.59 89.22
N THR A 331 117.92 -98.04 90.10
CA THR A 331 118.23 -98.43 91.49
C THR A 331 119.09 -99.69 91.53
N LEU A 332 118.79 -100.70 90.69
CA LEU A 332 119.60 -101.92 90.54
C LEU A 332 121.00 -101.61 89.98
N ALA A 333 121.13 -100.71 89.02
CA ALA A 333 122.43 -100.27 88.49
C ALA A 333 123.31 -99.67 89.60
N VAL A 334 122.76 -98.76 90.41
CA VAL A 334 123.46 -98.18 91.57
C VAL A 334 123.88 -99.26 92.59
N GLN A 335 123.06 -100.30 92.81
CA GLN A 335 123.43 -101.42 93.68
C GLN A 335 124.57 -102.27 93.11
N VAL A 336 124.60 -102.49 91.79
CA VAL A 336 125.70 -103.19 91.10
C VAL A 336 127.00 -102.39 91.18
N ASP A 337 126.95 -101.08 90.91
CA ASP A 337 128.11 -100.18 91.05
C ASP A 337 128.66 -100.19 92.49
N THR A 338 127.77 -100.16 93.49
CA THR A 338 128.14 -100.25 94.92
C THR A 338 128.82 -101.57 95.27
N LEU A 339 128.42 -102.69 94.63
CA LEU A 339 129.07 -103.99 94.82
C LEU A 339 130.42 -104.06 94.09
N SER A 340 130.56 -103.43 92.92
CA SER A 340 131.83 -103.35 92.17
C SER A 340 132.91 -102.63 92.98
N VAL A 341 132.58 -101.44 93.52
CA VAL A 341 133.51 -100.65 94.36
C VAL A 341 133.93 -101.40 95.63
N LYS A 342 133.04 -102.23 96.20
CA LYS A 342 133.39 -103.10 97.34
C LYS A 342 134.43 -104.16 97.01
N TYR A 343 134.36 -104.74 95.80
CA TYR A 343 135.26 -105.83 95.40
C TYR A 343 136.68 -105.32 95.09
N GLU A 344 136.79 -104.11 94.53
CA GLU A 344 138.10 -103.46 94.30
C GLU A 344 138.80 -103.12 95.62
N LEU A 345 138.06 -102.58 96.61
CA LEU A 345 138.62 -102.17 97.91
C LEU A 345 139.11 -103.33 98.81
N GLU A 346 138.60 -104.56 98.63
CA GLU A 346 139.13 -105.74 99.34
C GLU A 346 140.36 -106.36 98.65
N SER A 347 140.50 -106.19 97.33
CA SER A 347 141.65 -106.68 96.56
C SER A 347 142.97 -106.01 96.97
N ASP A 348 142.97 -104.68 97.14
CA ASP A 348 144.18 -103.91 97.46
C ASP A 348 144.75 -104.25 98.85
N ARG A 349 143.88 -104.53 99.84
CA ARG A 349 144.30 -104.99 101.17
C ARG A 349 145.00 -106.35 101.15
N GLY A 350 144.72 -107.19 100.16
CA GLY A 350 145.41 -108.46 99.95
C GLY A 350 146.86 -108.29 99.47
N GLN A 351 147.15 -107.25 98.69
CA GLN A 351 148.49 -107.00 98.14
C GLN A 351 149.42 -106.30 99.14
N GLU A 352 148.90 -105.42 100.00
CA GLU A 352 149.71 -104.70 101.00
C GLU A 352 150.32 -105.65 102.05
N LEU A 353 149.54 -106.60 102.58
CA LEU A 353 150.01 -107.59 103.57
C LEU A 353 151.09 -108.55 103.00
N ALA A 354 151.03 -108.86 101.70
CA ALA A 354 152.04 -109.67 101.02
C ALA A 354 153.39 -108.94 100.78
N SER A 355 153.44 -107.63 101.03
CA SER A 355 154.66 -106.82 100.96
C SER A 355 155.40 -106.75 102.31
N LEU A 356 154.66 -106.72 103.43
CA LEU A 356 155.22 -106.64 104.78
C LEU A 356 155.84 -107.97 105.25
N LEU A 357 155.30 -109.12 104.82
CA LEU A 357 155.84 -110.46 105.07
C LEU A 357 157.17 -110.77 104.34
N ARG A 358 157.73 -109.81 103.59
CA ARG A 358 158.99 -109.97 102.83
C ARG A 358 160.15 -109.11 103.34
N ARG A 359 160.03 -108.53 104.54
CA ARG A 359 160.99 -107.55 105.05
C ARG A 359 161.44 -107.74 106.51
N LEU A 360 161.04 -108.84 107.14
CA LEU A 360 161.59 -109.39 108.39
C LEU A 360 161.43 -110.93 108.33
N GLU A 361 162.34 -111.80 108.76
CA GLU A 361 163.74 -111.68 109.21
C GLU A 361 164.03 -110.71 110.38
N PHE A 362 164.35 -111.16 111.59
CA PHE A 362 164.53 -112.53 112.12
C PHE A 362 163.24 -113.13 112.70
#